data_AF-A0A0U1ZY62-F1
#
_entry.id   AF-A0A0U1ZY62-F1
#
_cell.length_a   1.000
_cell.length_b   1.000
_cell.length_c   1.000
_cell.angle_alpha   90.00
_cell.angle_beta   90.00
_cell.angle_gamma   90.00
#
_symmetry.space_group_name_H-M   'P 1'
#
loop_
_entity.id
_entity.type
_entity.pdbx_description
1 polymer ?
#
loop_
_entity_poly.entity_id
_entity_poly.type
_entity_poly.pdbx_seq_one_letter_code
_entity_poly.pdbx_strand_id
1 'polypeptide(L)'
;MDFMLSVFFYEVLNSQLFGSGMSNFTSGVFYMGFVFLMTLGLLSLGMAVGQKWRYEVAKLTAFECGFDPLSSSRMPFSMRFFLVALLFLVFDVEMVLLFPYIISLKMIFLKMSVLSQCMCFLFLLILIGGLMHEINEGSLEWKY
;
A
#
# COMPACT_ATOMS: atom_id res chain seq x y z
N MET A 1 -1.26 -7.08 -2.66
CA MET A 1 -1.48 -5.63 -2.89
C MET A 1 -1.73 -5.36 -4.36
N ASP A 2 -1.02 -6.04 -5.28
CA ASP A 2 -1.09 -5.81 -6.73
C ASP A 2 -2.46 -6.09 -7.37
N PHE A 3 -3.18 -7.11 -6.89
CA PHE A 3 -4.52 -7.44 -7.41
C PHE A 3 -5.60 -6.43 -7.00
N MET A 4 -5.42 -5.77 -5.86
CA MET A 4 -6.37 -4.78 -5.36
C MET A 4 -6.13 -3.42 -6.01
N LEU A 5 -4.86 -3.09 -6.25
CA LEU A 5 -4.45 -1.91 -7.02
C LEU A 5 -4.93 -1.98 -8.48
N SER A 6 -4.88 -3.16 -9.11
CA SER A 6 -5.35 -3.32 -10.49
C SER A 6 -6.87 -3.21 -10.64
N VAL A 7 -7.65 -3.76 -9.70
CA VAL A 7 -9.12 -3.61 -9.65
C VAL A 7 -9.51 -2.15 -9.39
N PHE A 8 -8.83 -1.49 -8.45
CA PHE A 8 -9.05 -0.07 -8.17
C PHE A 8 -8.73 0.82 -9.39
N PHE A 9 -7.63 0.54 -10.10
CA PHE A 9 -7.28 1.25 -11.33
C PHE A 9 -8.32 1.03 -12.44
N TYR A 10 -8.82 -0.20 -12.59
CA TYR A 10 -9.82 -0.53 -13.61
C TYR A 10 -11.16 0.19 -13.35
N GLU A 11 -11.62 0.23 -12.09
CA GLU A 11 -12.84 0.97 -11.71
C GLU A 11 -12.68 2.48 -11.82
N VAL A 12 -11.53 3.04 -11.41
CA VAL A 12 -11.23 4.47 -11.56
C VAL A 12 -11.20 4.87 -13.05
N LEU A 13 -10.59 4.04 -13.91
CA LEU A 13 -10.52 4.31 -15.36
C LEU A 13 -11.88 4.23 -16.05
N ASN A 14 -12.81 3.41 -15.55
CA ASN A 14 -14.16 3.27 -16.10
C ASN A 14 -15.13 4.36 -15.57
N SER A 15 -14.92 4.88 -14.36
CA SER A 15 -15.76 5.91 -13.74
C SER A 15 -15.64 7.32 -14.36
N GLN A 16 -14.55 7.59 -15.09
CA GLN A 16 -14.30 8.90 -15.74
C GLN A 16 -15.05 9.06 -17.07
N LEU A 17 -15.76 8.03 -17.56
CA LEU A 17 -16.63 8.10 -18.74
C LEU A 17 -18.09 7.82 -18.35
N PHE A 18 -18.91 8.89 -18.33
CA PHE A 18 -20.38 8.90 -18.27
C PHE A 18 -21.09 8.68 -16.91
N GLY A 19 -21.47 9.79 -16.27
CA GLY A 19 -22.89 10.07 -16.02
C GLY A 19 -23.63 9.42 -14.84
N SER A 20 -22.97 8.70 -13.93
CA SER A 20 -23.61 8.11 -12.73
C SER A 20 -22.69 7.99 -11.51
N GLY A 21 -21.75 8.94 -11.33
CA GLY A 21 -20.72 8.88 -10.30
C GLY A 21 -21.25 8.84 -8.85
N MET A 22 -22.40 9.47 -8.58
CA MET A 22 -22.95 9.58 -7.22
C MET A 22 -23.64 8.29 -6.73
N SER A 23 -24.25 7.50 -7.63
CA SER A 23 -24.86 6.21 -7.27
C SER A 23 -23.81 5.13 -7.01
N ASN A 24 -22.71 5.13 -7.78
CA ASN A 24 -21.62 4.15 -7.60
C ASN A 24 -20.78 4.45 -6.35
N PHE A 25 -20.58 5.74 -6.05
CA PHE A 25 -19.92 6.16 -4.82
C PHE A 25 -20.73 5.76 -3.58
N THR A 26 -22.05 5.99 -3.60
CA THR A 26 -22.92 5.58 -2.49
C THR A 26 -22.94 4.07 -2.30
N SER A 27 -22.99 3.26 -3.37
CA SER A 27 -22.86 1.80 -3.26
C SER A 27 -21.53 1.34 -2.66
N GLY A 28 -20.42 2.02 -2.98
CA GLY A 28 -19.10 1.73 -2.40
C GLY A 28 -19.06 1.99 -0.90
N VAL A 29 -19.64 3.11 -0.45
CA VAL A 29 -19.75 3.43 0.99
C VAL A 29 -20.58 2.39 1.73
N PHE A 30 -21.68 1.92 1.15
CA PHE A 30 -22.48 0.84 1.74
C PHE A 30 -21.70 -0.47 1.86
N TYR A 31 -20.93 -0.85 0.85
CA TYR A 31 -20.10 -2.06 0.90
C TYR A 31 -19.03 -1.98 1.99
N MET A 32 -18.32 -0.85 2.11
CA MET A 32 -17.32 -0.65 3.16
C MET A 32 -17.94 -0.72 4.56
N GLY A 33 -19.13 -0.12 4.74
CA GLY A 33 -19.88 -0.20 5.99
C GLY A 33 -20.29 -1.62 6.35
N PHE A 34 -20.74 -2.41 5.36
CA PHE A 34 -21.11 -3.82 5.57
C PHE A 34 -19.91 -4.67 6.02
N VAL A 35 -18.76 -4.53 5.37
CA VAL A 35 -17.54 -5.26 5.74
C VAL A 35 -17.10 -4.90 7.15
N PHE A 36 -17.14 -3.61 7.51
CA PHE A 36 -16.80 -3.16 8.86
C PHE A 36 -17.76 -3.70 9.93
N LEU A 37 -19.06 -3.76 9.65
CA LEU A 37 -20.03 -4.37 10.56
C LEU A 37 -19.82 -5.87 10.71
N MET A 38 -19.49 -6.57 9.63
CA MET A 38 -19.19 -8.00 9.68
C MET A 38 -17.95 -8.31 10.51
N THR A 39 -16.88 -7.52 10.39
CA THR A 39 -15.67 -7.72 11.21
C THR A 39 -15.93 -7.45 12.69
N LEU A 40 -16.70 -6.40 13.02
CA LEU A 40 -17.15 -6.15 14.40
C LEU A 40 -18.04 -7.27 14.94
N GLY A 41 -18.93 -7.80 14.10
CA GLY A 41 -19.78 -8.96 14.42
C GLY A 41 -18.93 -10.17 14.79
N LEU A 42 -17.97 -10.54 13.95
CA LEU A 42 -17.06 -11.66 14.19
C LEU A 42 -16.19 -11.44 15.44
N LEU A 43 -15.70 -10.22 15.67
CA LEU A 43 -14.93 -9.89 16.86
C LEU A 43 -15.78 -10.05 18.13
N SER A 44 -17.01 -9.56 18.14
CA SER A 44 -17.92 -9.66 19.29
C SER A 44 -18.30 -11.12 19.59
N LEU A 45 -18.57 -11.92 18.55
CA LEU A 45 -18.79 -13.35 18.67
C LEU A 45 -17.56 -14.07 19.24
N GLY A 46 -16.36 -13.74 18.75
CA GLY A 46 -15.10 -14.28 19.29
C GLY A 46 -14.91 -13.95 20.77
N MET A 47 -15.30 -12.74 21.21
CA MET A 47 -15.26 -12.37 22.62
C MET A 47 -16.32 -13.06 23.48
N ALA A 48 -17.52 -13.31 22.92
CA ALA A 48 -18.63 -13.96 23.62
C ALA A 48 -18.41 -15.47 23.78
N VAL A 49 -17.87 -16.13 22.74
CA VAL A 49 -17.52 -17.56 22.78
C VAL A 49 -16.22 -17.80 23.54
N GLY A 50 -15.30 -16.83 23.53
CA GLY A 50 -14.02 -16.91 24.21
C GLY A 50 -14.16 -17.23 25.70
N GLN A 51 -13.61 -18.38 26.12
CA GLN A 51 -13.63 -18.83 27.51
C GLN A 51 -12.64 -18.01 28.36
N LYS A 52 -13.02 -16.80 28.77
CA LYS A 52 -12.20 -15.89 29.59
C LYS A 52 -12.19 -16.24 31.09
N TRP A 53 -12.76 -17.38 31.47
CA TRP A 53 -13.06 -17.72 32.87
C TRP A 53 -11.83 -17.99 33.75
N ARG A 54 -10.68 -18.34 33.16
CA ARG A 54 -9.45 -18.62 33.91
C ARG A 54 -8.41 -17.53 33.65
N TYR A 55 -8.28 -16.64 34.62
CA TYR A 55 -7.24 -15.63 34.66
C TYR A 55 -5.91 -16.30 35.03
N GLU A 56 -4.99 -16.40 34.07
CA GLU A 56 -3.64 -16.94 34.29
C GLU A 56 -2.62 -15.87 33.89
N VAL A 57 -1.79 -15.44 34.83
CA VAL A 57 -0.77 -14.40 34.61
C VAL A 57 0.21 -14.80 33.49
N ALA A 58 0.52 -16.10 33.37
CA ALA A 58 1.38 -16.65 32.32
C ALA A 58 0.80 -16.51 30.90
N LYS A 59 -0.51 -16.31 30.74
CA LYS A 59 -1.12 -16.00 29.43
C LYS A 59 -1.03 -14.52 29.07
N LEU A 60 -0.71 -13.66 30.04
CA LEU A 60 -0.59 -12.22 29.89
C LEU A 60 0.87 -11.76 29.72
N THR A 61 1.83 -12.67 29.90
CA THR A 61 3.27 -12.41 29.67
C THR A 61 3.63 -12.59 28.20
N ALA A 62 4.71 -11.94 27.76
CA ALA A 62 5.22 -12.07 26.39
C ALA A 62 5.62 -13.53 26.09
N PHE A 63 5.39 -13.95 24.85
CA PHE A 63 5.75 -15.30 24.40
C PHE A 63 7.25 -15.37 24.08
N GLU A 64 8.06 -15.87 25.00
CA GLU A 64 9.50 -16.11 24.81
C GLU A 64 9.88 -17.56 25.16
N CYS A 65 9.27 -18.54 24.48
CA CYS A 65 9.58 -19.97 24.65
C CYS A 65 9.61 -20.48 26.11
N GLY A 66 8.86 -19.83 27.03
CA GLY A 66 8.81 -20.18 28.45
C GLY A 66 9.85 -19.48 29.34
N PHE A 67 10.61 -18.53 28.80
CA PHE A 67 11.57 -17.70 29.54
C PHE A 67 10.97 -16.33 29.86
N ASP A 68 11.44 -15.72 30.95
CA ASP A 68 11.15 -14.32 31.25
C ASP A 68 11.85 -13.42 30.23
N PRO A 69 11.20 -12.31 29.80
CA PRO A 69 11.75 -11.42 28.79
C PRO A 69 13.15 -10.94 29.16
N LEU A 70 14.15 -11.38 28.40
CA LEU A 70 15.58 -11.25 28.75
C LEU A 70 16.10 -9.80 28.68
N SER A 71 15.37 -8.88 28.05
CA SER A 71 15.81 -7.49 27.91
C SER A 71 14.68 -6.51 27.59
N SER A 72 14.94 -5.21 27.78
CA SER A 72 14.05 -4.16 27.29
C SER A 72 13.92 -4.24 25.77
N SER A 73 12.69 -4.23 25.24
CA SER A 73 12.36 -4.30 23.80
C SER A 73 12.90 -3.14 22.94
N ARG A 74 13.75 -2.28 23.49
CA ARG A 74 14.34 -1.12 22.83
C ARG A 74 15.58 -1.54 22.05
N MET A 75 15.38 -2.29 20.98
CA MET A 75 16.37 -2.36 19.92
C MET A 75 16.26 -1.10 19.05
N PRO A 76 17.38 -0.46 18.68
CA PRO A 76 17.36 0.65 17.76
C PRO A 76 16.73 0.20 16.43
N PHE A 77 15.81 1.02 15.92
CA PHE A 77 15.18 0.78 14.63
C PHE A 77 16.25 0.74 13.54
N SER A 78 16.18 -0.24 12.64
CA SER A 78 17.16 -0.36 11.57
C SER A 78 16.95 0.77 10.55
N MET A 79 18.03 1.47 10.19
CA MET A 79 17.98 2.53 9.18
C MET A 79 17.54 2.01 7.80
N ARG A 80 17.62 0.70 7.56
CA ARG A 80 17.22 0.05 6.31
C ARG A 80 15.71 0.12 6.09
N PHE A 81 14.91 -0.15 7.13
CA PHE A 81 13.45 -0.02 7.03
C PHE A 81 13.03 1.43 6.74
N PHE A 82 13.77 2.41 7.26
CA PHE A 82 13.56 3.82 6.96
C PHE A 82 13.83 4.14 5.49
N LEU A 83 14.95 3.65 4.92
CA LEU A 83 15.29 3.87 3.51
C LEU A 83 14.26 3.25 2.56
N VAL A 84 13.78 2.04 2.86
CA VAL A 84 12.72 1.40 2.06
C VAL A 84 11.41 2.19 2.12
N ALA A 85 11.04 2.72 3.28
CA ALA A 85 9.83 3.54 3.42
C ALA A 85 9.94 4.88 2.67
N LEU A 86 11.12 5.51 2.73
CA LEU A 86 11.42 6.74 1.98
C LEU A 86 11.36 6.49 0.48
N LEU A 87 11.97 5.40 0.01
CA LEU A 87 11.97 5.00 -1.39
C LEU A 87 10.54 4.73 -1.89
N PHE A 88 9.74 3.99 -1.11
CA PHE A 88 8.32 3.76 -1.40
C PHE A 88 7.54 5.08 -1.53
N LEU A 89 7.77 6.02 -0.62
CA LEU A 89 7.09 7.32 -0.64
C LEU A 89 7.41 8.12 -1.91
N VAL A 90 8.68 8.14 -2.34
CA VAL A 90 9.09 8.84 -3.57
C VAL A 90 8.46 8.18 -4.80
N PHE A 91 8.57 6.85 -4.93
CA PHE A 91 7.98 6.14 -6.06
C PHE A 91 6.45 6.26 -6.12
N ASP A 92 5.76 6.31 -4.97
CA ASP A 92 4.31 6.50 -4.92
C ASP A 92 3.91 7.89 -5.45
N VAL A 93 4.63 8.94 -5.05
CA VAL A 93 4.42 10.31 -5.57
C VAL A 93 4.68 10.38 -7.07
N GLU A 94 5.73 9.73 -7.56
CA GLU A 94 6.07 9.70 -9.00
C GLU A 94 5.03 8.92 -9.82
N MET A 95 4.45 7.85 -9.27
CA MET A 95 3.36 7.10 -9.91
C MET A 95 2.07 7.92 -10.03
N VAL A 96 1.75 8.73 -9.02
CA VAL A 96 0.60 9.66 -9.09
C VAL A 96 0.77 10.67 -10.23
N LEU A 97 2.00 11.15 -10.47
CA LEU A 97 2.30 12.07 -11.59
C LEU A 97 2.23 11.38 -12.96
N LEU A 98 2.60 10.10 -13.06
CA LEU A 98 2.51 9.33 -14.31
C LEU A 98 1.07 8.95 -14.67
N PHE A 99 0.20 8.75 -13.69
CA PHE A 99 -1.17 8.30 -13.94
C PHE A 99 -1.99 9.13 -14.96
N PRO A 100 -2.08 10.47 -14.84
CA PRO A 100 -2.82 11.28 -15.81
C PRO A 100 -2.23 11.20 -17.22
N TYR A 101 -0.91 11.08 -17.33
CA TYR A 101 -0.23 10.88 -18.61
C TYR A 101 -0.67 9.56 -19.26
N ILE A 102 -0.69 8.45 -18.51
CA ILE A 102 -1.13 7.14 -19.01
C ILE A 102 -2.59 7.19 -19.52
N ILE A 103 -3.49 7.85 -18.78
CA ILE A 103 -4.89 7.99 -19.20
C ILE A 103 -4.98 8.75 -20.54
N SER A 104 -4.20 9.83 -20.69
CA SER A 104 -4.19 10.64 -21.91
C SER A 104 -3.67 9.90 -23.15
N LEU A 105 -2.75 8.94 -22.98
CA LEU A 105 -2.21 8.15 -24.09
C LEU A 105 -3.33 7.42 -24.83
N LYS A 106 -4.31 6.87 -24.11
CA LYS A 106 -5.41 6.09 -24.73
C LYS A 106 -6.26 6.93 -25.69
N MET A 107 -6.41 8.23 -25.45
CA MET A 107 -7.27 9.10 -26.26
C MET A 107 -6.53 9.91 -27.32
N ILE A 108 -5.27 10.29 -27.09
CA ILE A 108 -4.59 11.35 -27.87
C ILE A 108 -3.19 10.93 -28.35
N PHE A 109 -2.79 9.66 -28.25
CA PHE A 109 -1.41 9.21 -28.57
C PHE A 109 -0.80 9.81 -29.84
N LEU A 110 -1.56 9.81 -30.96
CA LEU A 110 -1.12 10.29 -32.26
C LEU A 110 -1.12 11.82 -32.42
N LYS A 111 -1.85 12.55 -31.56
CA LYS A 111 -1.95 14.03 -31.58
C LYS A 111 -1.02 14.67 -30.54
N MET A 112 -0.36 13.87 -29.71
CA MET A 112 0.49 14.39 -28.66
C MET A 112 1.81 14.91 -29.25
N SER A 113 2.25 16.08 -28.78
CA SER A 113 3.51 16.66 -29.24
C SER A 113 4.68 15.74 -28.93
N VAL A 114 5.61 15.59 -29.88
CA VAL A 114 6.87 14.84 -29.72
C VAL A 114 7.64 15.30 -28.47
N LEU A 115 7.53 16.58 -28.11
CA LEU A 115 8.14 17.14 -26.90
C LEU A 115 7.59 16.49 -25.62
N SER A 116 6.27 16.28 -25.54
CA SER A 116 5.63 15.67 -24.36
C SER A 116 6.04 14.20 -24.20
N GLN A 117 6.15 13.47 -25.31
CA GLN A 117 6.65 12.09 -25.31
C GLN A 117 8.10 12.02 -24.83
N CYS A 118 8.95 12.93 -25.31
CA CYS A 118 10.35 13.03 -24.90
C CYS A 118 10.48 13.33 -23.40
N MET A 119 9.69 14.27 -22.87
CA MET A 119 9.70 14.61 -21.45
C MET A 119 9.29 13.42 -20.55
N CYS A 120 8.24 12.68 -20.93
CA CYS A 120 7.85 11.48 -20.19
C CYS A 120 8.93 10.39 -20.24
N PHE A 121 9.57 10.20 -21.40
CA PHE A 121 10.65 9.24 -21.53
C PHE A 121 11.85 9.62 -20.64
N LEU A 122 12.22 10.91 -20.62
CA LEU A 122 13.28 11.42 -19.76
C LEU A 122 12.92 11.26 -18.27
N PHE A 123 11.67 11.52 -17.88
CA PHE A 123 11.18 11.29 -16.52
C PHE A 123 11.33 9.82 -16.10
N LEU A 124 10.94 8.88 -16.96
CA LEU A 124 11.13 7.44 -16.72
C LEU A 124 12.60 7.03 -16.62
N LEU A 125 13.48 7.64 -17.43
CA LEU A 125 14.92 7.37 -17.34
C LEU A 125 15.50 7.82 -16.00
N ILE A 126 15.08 8.98 -15.48
CA ILE A 126 15.54 9.47 -14.17
C ILE A 126 15.09 8.50 -13.05
N LEU A 127 13.82 8.07 -13.09
CA LEU A 127 13.24 7.07 -12.18
C LEU A 127 14.08 5.78 -12.14
N ILE A 128 14.34 5.21 -13.31
CA ILE A 128 15.12 3.96 -13.42
C ILE A 128 16.58 4.19 -12.99
N GLY A 129 17.18 5.32 -13.38
CA GLY A 129 18.54 5.68 -13.01
C GLY A 129 18.72 5.86 -11.50
N GLY A 130 17.76 6.51 -10.83
CA GLY A 130 17.74 6.67 -9.38
C GLY A 130 17.61 5.32 -8.66
N LEU A 131 16.75 4.43 -9.15
CA LEU A 131 16.62 3.07 -8.60
C LEU A 131 17.91 2.27 -8.76
N MET A 132 18.53 2.30 -9.94
CA MET A 132 19.79 1.59 -10.19
C MET A 132 20.92 2.10 -9.30
N HIS A 133 21.00 3.42 -9.08
CA HIS A 133 21.96 4.01 -8.16
C HIS A 133 21.79 3.47 -6.74
N GLU A 134 20.55 3.48 -6.22
CA GLU A 134 20.26 3.00 -4.87
C GLU A 134 20.54 1.49 -4.68
N ILE A 135 20.26 0.69 -5.71
CA ILE A 135 20.60 -0.75 -5.71
C ILE A 135 22.12 -0.95 -5.66
N ASN A 136 22.90 -0.15 -6.41
CA ASN A 136 24.35 -0.27 -6.43
C ASN A 136 25.02 0.13 -5.10
N GLU A 137 24.39 1.03 -4.33
CA GLU A 137 24.83 1.37 -2.97
C GLU A 137 24.55 0.25 -1.94
N GLY A 138 23.81 -0.80 -2.33
CA GLY A 138 23.56 -1.97 -1.48
C GLY A 138 22.68 -1.67 -0.26
N SER A 139 22.03 -0.51 -0.20
CA SER A 139 21.13 -0.11 0.90
C SER A 139 19.90 -1.02 1.01
N LEU A 140 19.55 -1.69 -0.09
CA LEU A 140 18.42 -2.60 -0.25
C LEU A 140 18.79 -4.08 -0.04
N GLU A 141 20.07 -4.43 0.13
CA GLU A 141 20.48 -5.82 0.33
C GLU A 141 20.28 -6.30 1.77
N TRP A 142 19.65 -7.47 1.90
CA TRP A 142 19.49 -8.16 3.16
C TRP A 142 20.58 -9.23 3.27
N LYS A 143 21.68 -8.89 3.96
CA LYS A 143 22.57 -9.94 4.49
C LYS A 143 21.98 -10.49 5.78
N TYR A 144 21.92 -11.81 5.85
CA TYR A 144 21.63 -12.60 7.05
C TYR A 144 22.55 -12.21 8.21
#